data_AF-A0AAV6TNE2-F1
#
_entry.id   AF-A0AAV6TNE2-F1
#
_cell.length_a   1.000
_cell.length_b   1.000
_cell.length_c   1.000
_cell.angle_alpha   90.00
_cell.angle_beta   90.00
_cell.angle_gamma   90.00
#
_symmetry.space_group_name_H-M   'P 1'
#
loop_
_entity.id
_entity.type
_entity.pdbx_description
1 polymer ?
#
loop_
_entity_poly.entity_id
_entity_poly.type
_entity_poly.pdbx_seq_one_letter_code
_entity_poly.pdbx_strand_id
1 'polypeptide(L)'
;MHLFIEKGTRGGVSMITHRHSKANIPGTIGYNAQEENRHILYLDANNLYGWAMSQPLPVGNFQWIDPKVTEQDILGWADDGVDGFILEVDLDYPIHLHDGHSDYPLAPERSCLGDIDDVG
;
A
#
# COMPACT_ATOMS: atom_id res chain seq x y z
N MET A 1 1.27 -23.59 -1.68
CA MET A 1 0.62 -22.60 -0.78
C MET A 1 1.62 -21.89 0.12
N HIS A 2 2.50 -22.60 0.84
CA HIS A 2 3.59 -21.96 1.61
C HIS A 2 4.42 -20.94 0.79
N LEU A 3 5.00 -21.39 -0.33
CA LEU A 3 5.79 -20.52 -1.23
C LEU A 3 4.99 -19.35 -1.80
N PHE A 4 3.68 -19.54 -2.00
CA PHE A 4 2.79 -18.49 -2.50
C PHE A 4 2.62 -17.38 -1.46
N ILE A 5 2.37 -17.75 -0.20
CA ILE A 5 2.25 -16.81 0.92
C ILE A 5 3.59 -16.12 1.20
N GLU A 6 4.71 -16.87 1.19
CA GLU A 6 6.04 -16.29 1.36
C GLU A 6 6.38 -15.28 0.25
N LYS A 7 6.07 -15.60 -1.01
CA LYS A 7 6.27 -14.69 -2.15
C LYS A 7 5.45 -13.40 -1.98
N GLY A 8 4.27 -13.47 -1.35
CA GLY A 8 3.42 -12.31 -1.04
C GLY A 8 3.85 -11.48 0.17
N THR A 9 4.72 -12.00 1.03
CA THR A 9 5.10 -11.31 2.27
C THR A 9 5.94 -10.06 1.99
N ARG A 10 5.60 -8.94 2.63
CA ARG A 10 6.31 -7.65 2.52
C ARG A 10 6.60 -7.09 3.91
N GLY A 11 7.64 -6.25 3.99
CA GLY A 11 7.95 -5.47 5.19
C GLY A 11 7.11 -4.20 5.30
N GLY A 12 7.50 -3.32 6.23
CA GLY A 12 6.90 -1.99 6.34
C GLY A 12 7.14 -1.14 5.08
N VAL A 13 6.18 -0.30 4.73
CA VAL A 13 6.30 0.67 3.63
C VAL A 13 7.20 1.81 4.09
N SER A 14 8.29 2.06 3.35
CA SER A 14 9.19 3.19 3.58
C SER A 14 9.39 3.93 2.27
N MET A 15 8.86 5.15 2.19
CA MET A 15 8.84 5.95 0.97
C MET A 15 9.16 7.41 1.25
N ILE A 16 9.83 8.06 0.31
CA ILE A 16 10.03 9.51 0.28
C ILE A 16 9.47 10.01 -1.04
N THR A 17 8.26 10.58 -0.99
CA THR A 17 7.60 11.13 -2.18
C THR A 17 8.13 12.53 -2.51
N HIS A 18 8.33 13.34 -1.47
CA HIS A 18 8.86 14.69 -1.56
C HIS A 18 10.15 14.81 -0.72
N ARG A 19 11.28 15.06 -1.38
CA ARG A 19 12.60 15.01 -0.74
C ARG A 19 12.85 16.09 0.32
N HIS A 20 12.16 17.24 0.22
CA HIS A 20 12.38 18.36 1.14
C HIS A 20 11.16 19.28 1.20
N SER A 21 10.54 19.40 2.38
CA SER A 21 9.52 20.41 2.64
C SER A 21 9.95 21.30 3.81
N LYS A 22 9.61 22.59 3.73
CA LYS A 22 9.88 23.59 4.76
C LYS A 22 8.58 24.27 5.16
N ALA A 23 8.27 24.32 6.44
CA ALA A 23 7.11 25.02 6.94
C ALA A 23 7.27 26.54 6.76
N ASN A 24 6.17 27.24 6.44
CA ASN A 24 6.08 28.69 6.39
C ASN A 24 4.85 29.12 7.20
N ILE A 25 5.03 29.37 8.50
CA ILE A 25 3.93 29.61 9.44
C ILE A 25 4.05 31.03 10.01
N PRO A 26 3.02 31.88 9.90
CA PRO A 26 3.04 33.23 10.45
C PRO A 26 3.45 33.26 11.93
N GLY A 27 4.39 34.14 12.27
CA GLY A 27 4.87 34.31 13.65
C GLY A 27 5.99 33.37 14.09
N THR A 28 6.46 32.48 13.22
CA THR A 28 7.64 31.63 13.48
C THR A 28 8.94 32.24 12.91
N ILE A 29 10.09 31.82 13.44
CA ILE A 29 11.40 32.25 12.95
C ILE A 29 11.57 31.79 11.50
N GLY A 30 11.89 32.73 10.60
CA GLY A 30 12.09 32.44 9.18
C GLY A 30 10.81 32.45 8.33
N TYR A 31 9.67 32.91 8.87
CA TYR A 31 8.44 33.16 8.12
C TYR A 31 8.65 34.21 7.01
N ASN A 32 8.11 33.94 5.83
CA ASN A 32 8.09 34.86 4.69
C ASN A 32 6.64 35.15 4.26
N ALA A 33 6.20 36.40 4.43
CA ALA A 33 4.85 36.83 4.04
C ALA A 33 4.63 36.89 2.52
N GLN A 34 5.69 36.78 1.72
CA GLN A 34 5.61 36.70 0.25
C GLN A 34 5.46 35.25 -0.25
N GLU A 35 5.60 34.26 0.63
CA GLU A 35 5.41 32.85 0.31
C GLU A 35 4.08 32.34 0.88
N GLU A 36 3.54 31.28 0.27
CA GLU A 36 2.33 30.64 0.76
C GLU A 36 2.54 30.03 2.16
N ASN A 37 1.51 30.07 3.00
CA ASN A 37 1.54 29.42 4.30
C ASN A 37 1.64 27.90 4.12
N ARG A 38 2.62 27.26 4.76
CA ARG A 38 2.85 25.81 4.65
C ARG A 38 3.01 25.18 6.01
N HIS A 39 2.24 24.11 6.25
CA HIS A 39 2.33 23.28 7.44
C HIS A 39 2.90 21.91 7.08
N ILE A 40 3.66 21.31 7.99
CA ILE A 40 4.14 19.93 7.86
C ILE A 40 3.39 19.12 8.90
N LEU A 41 2.69 18.08 8.45
CA LEU A 41 1.97 17.15 9.32
C LEU A 41 2.88 15.96 9.61
N TYR A 42 2.97 15.59 10.89
CA TYR A 42 3.63 14.37 11.32
C TYR A 42 2.61 13.51 12.08
N LEU A 43 2.32 12.34 11.52
CA LEU A 43 1.42 11.35 12.11
C LEU A 43 2.23 10.10 12.44
N ASP A 44 1.99 9.53 13.61
CA ASP A 44 2.57 8.25 14.02
C ASP A 44 1.49 7.38 14.64
N ALA A 45 1.46 6.11 14.25
CA ALA A 45 0.51 5.14 14.76
C ALA A 45 1.10 4.44 15.99
N ASN A 46 0.52 4.71 17.16
CA ASN A 46 0.89 4.02 18.40
C ASN A 46 0.59 2.53 18.30
N ASN A 47 1.63 1.69 18.31
CA ASN A 47 1.53 0.23 18.25
C ASN A 47 0.81 -0.31 16.98
N LEU A 48 1.27 0.12 15.79
CA LEU A 48 0.71 -0.28 14.50
C LEU A 48 0.55 -1.81 14.34
N TYR A 49 1.61 -2.58 14.63
CA TYR A 49 1.54 -4.04 14.51
C TYR A 49 0.60 -4.67 15.53
N GLY A 50 0.54 -4.17 16.77
CA GLY A 50 -0.40 -4.69 17.76
C GLY A 50 -1.86 -4.42 17.38
N TRP A 51 -2.15 -3.27 16.78
CA TRP A 51 -3.48 -2.98 16.21
C TRP A 51 -3.81 -3.94 15.06
N ALA A 52 -2.86 -4.16 14.13
CA ALA A 52 -3.03 -5.10 13.02
C ALA A 52 -3.23 -6.54 13.50
N MET A 53 -2.49 -6.96 14.55
CA MET A 53 -2.65 -8.28 15.18
C MET A 53 -3.97 -8.46 15.93
N SER A 54 -4.69 -7.37 16.20
CA SER A 54 -6.02 -7.41 16.80
C SER A 54 -7.14 -7.53 15.75
N GLN A 55 -6.81 -7.47 14.45
CA GLN A 55 -7.74 -7.70 13.35
C GLN A 55 -7.92 -9.20 13.09
N PRO A 56 -8.94 -9.63 12.32
CA PRO A 56 -9.03 -11.00 11.83
C PRO A 56 -7.77 -11.39 11.05
N LEU A 57 -7.12 -12.49 11.46
CA LEU A 57 -5.90 -13.00 10.84
C LEU A 57 -6.13 -14.41 10.29
N PRO A 58 -5.50 -14.77 9.15
CA PRO A 58 -5.56 -16.13 8.64
C PRO A 58 -4.77 -17.07 9.56
N VAL A 59 -5.47 -17.98 10.24
CA VAL A 59 -4.87 -18.90 11.24
C VAL A 59 -4.65 -20.33 10.72
N GLY A 60 -5.31 -20.74 9.63
CA GLY A 60 -5.24 -22.11 9.14
C GLY A 60 -6.30 -22.45 8.10
N ASN A 61 -6.45 -23.75 7.81
CA ASN A 61 -7.42 -24.30 6.84
C ASN A 61 -7.30 -23.72 5.43
N PHE A 62 -6.09 -23.31 5.03
CA PHE A 62 -5.87 -22.77 3.71
C PHE A 62 -6.16 -23.81 2.62
N GLN A 63 -6.96 -23.42 1.63
CA GLN A 63 -7.36 -24.26 0.52
C GLN A 63 -7.31 -23.47 -0.78
N TRP A 64 -6.97 -24.14 -1.87
CA TRP A 64 -7.11 -23.58 -3.21
C TRP A 64 -8.56 -23.72 -3.65
N ILE A 65 -9.13 -22.65 -4.21
CA ILE A 65 -10.48 -22.62 -4.75
C ILE A 65 -10.44 -22.49 -6.29
N ASP A 66 -11.50 -22.93 -6.96
CA ASP A 66 -11.66 -22.84 -8.42
C ASP A 66 -11.60 -21.36 -8.85
N PRO A 67 -10.94 -20.97 -9.96
CA PRO A 67 -10.64 -19.59 -10.29
C PRO A 67 -11.85 -18.81 -10.84
N LYS A 68 -13.09 -19.27 -10.57
CA LYS A 68 -14.33 -18.64 -11.03
C LYS A 68 -14.79 -17.48 -10.13
N VAL A 69 -13.84 -16.78 -9.52
CA VAL A 69 -14.14 -15.59 -8.72
C VAL A 69 -14.23 -14.40 -9.68
N THR A 70 -15.36 -13.70 -9.66
CA THR A 70 -15.55 -12.48 -10.45
C THR A 70 -15.18 -11.24 -9.65
N GLU A 71 -14.96 -10.10 -10.31
CA GLU A 71 -14.75 -8.82 -9.64
C GLU A 71 -15.91 -8.46 -8.70
N GLN A 72 -17.14 -8.79 -9.09
CA GLN A 72 -18.34 -8.56 -8.27
C GLN A 72 -18.33 -9.42 -7.00
N ASP A 73 -17.81 -10.64 -7.07
CA ASP A 73 -17.65 -11.49 -5.89
C ASP A 73 -16.62 -10.86 -4.93
N ILE A 74 -15.48 -10.40 -5.46
CA ILE A 74 -14.40 -9.76 -4.67
C ILE A 74 -14.92 -8.52 -3.95
N LEU A 75 -15.62 -7.64 -4.66
CA LEU A 75 -16.18 -6.41 -4.10
C LEU A 75 -17.36 -6.66 -3.14
N GLY A 76 -17.94 -7.87 -3.16
CA GLY A 76 -19.04 -8.25 -2.30
C GLY A 76 -18.64 -8.94 -1.00
N TRP A 77 -17.36 -9.29 -0.83
CA TRP A 77 -16.87 -9.91 0.41
C TRP A 77 -16.84 -8.90 1.56
N ALA A 78 -17.12 -9.40 2.77
CA ALA A 78 -17.02 -8.60 3.97
C ALA A 78 -15.55 -8.50 4.42
N ASP A 79 -15.12 -7.29 4.80
CA ASP A 79 -13.76 -7.04 5.31
C ASP A 79 -13.47 -7.84 6.60
N ASP A 80 -14.49 -8.14 7.39
CA ASP A 80 -14.44 -8.88 8.67
C ASP A 80 -15.08 -10.28 8.57
N GLY A 81 -15.10 -10.85 7.36
CA GLY A 81 -15.59 -12.20 7.11
C GLY A 81 -14.88 -13.28 7.92
N VAL A 82 -15.58 -14.39 8.17
CA VAL A 82 -15.02 -15.58 8.83
C VAL A 82 -13.94 -16.23 7.98
N ASP A 83 -14.14 -16.23 6.66
CA ASP A 83 -13.20 -16.73 5.67
C ASP A 83 -12.49 -15.56 4.98
N GLY A 84 -11.17 -15.67 4.86
CA GLY A 84 -10.33 -14.71 4.13
C GLY A 84 -9.85 -15.27 2.79
N PHE A 85 -9.59 -14.38 1.83
CA PHE A 85 -9.17 -14.74 0.48
C PHE A 85 -7.81 -14.12 0.15
N ILE A 86 -6.95 -14.88 -0.52
CA ILE A 86 -5.69 -14.39 -1.09
C ILE A 86 -5.78 -14.62 -2.59
N LEU A 87 -5.61 -13.55 -3.37
CA LEU A 87 -5.78 -13.56 -4.81
C LEU A 87 -4.45 -13.38 -5.52
N GLU A 88 -4.24 -14.18 -6.57
CA GLU A 88 -3.22 -13.94 -7.60
C GLU A 88 -3.97 -13.46 -8.84
N VAL A 89 -3.71 -12.22 -9.27
CA VAL A 89 -4.44 -11.57 -10.36
C VAL A 89 -3.49 -10.84 -11.26
N ASP A 90 -3.88 -10.71 -12.52
CA ASP A 90 -3.32 -9.73 -13.43
C ASP A 90 -4.01 -8.38 -13.17
N LEU A 91 -3.23 -7.30 -13.09
CA LEU A 91 -3.74 -5.96 -12.82
C LEU A 91 -3.44 -5.03 -14.00
N ASP A 92 -4.50 -4.48 -14.58
CA ASP A 92 -4.37 -3.33 -15.48
C ASP A 92 -4.25 -2.04 -14.66
N TYR A 93 -3.18 -1.28 -14.88
CA TYR A 93 -2.94 -0.02 -14.18
C TYR A 93 -2.96 1.21 -15.11
N PRO A 94 -4.12 1.88 -15.25
CA PRO A 94 -4.30 2.96 -16.21
C PRO A 94 -3.32 4.12 -16.05
N ILE A 95 -2.73 4.57 -17.16
CA ILE A 95 -1.72 5.64 -17.20
C ILE A 95 -2.20 6.93 -16.53
N HIS A 96 -3.48 7.27 -16.67
CA HIS A 96 -4.03 8.50 -16.10
C HIS A 96 -4.04 8.53 -14.56
N LEU A 97 -3.82 7.38 -13.89
CA LEU A 97 -3.72 7.29 -12.44
C LEU A 97 -2.28 7.46 -11.93
N HIS A 98 -1.27 7.36 -12.80
CA HIS A 98 0.14 7.30 -12.40
C HIS A 98 0.58 8.55 -11.66
N ASP A 99 0.21 9.74 -12.17
CA ASP A 99 0.54 11.01 -11.52
C ASP A 99 -0.18 11.15 -10.17
N GLY A 100 -1.46 10.76 -10.10
CA GLY A 100 -2.28 10.87 -8.89
C GLY A 100 -1.87 9.90 -7.78
N HIS A 101 -1.29 8.76 -8.14
CA HIS A 101 -0.81 7.75 -7.19
C HIS A 101 0.72 7.78 -7.02
N SER A 102 1.40 8.81 -7.54
CA SER A 102 2.86 8.93 -7.47
C SER A 102 3.39 8.99 -6.03
N ASP A 103 2.57 9.49 -5.10
CA ASP A 103 2.87 9.54 -3.67
C ASP A 103 2.62 8.20 -2.94
N TYR A 104 1.81 7.31 -3.51
CA TYR A 104 1.48 6.02 -2.91
C TYR A 104 1.10 5.00 -4.00
N PRO A 105 2.08 4.44 -4.71
CA PRO A 105 1.81 3.49 -5.79
C PRO A 105 1.19 2.21 -5.21
N LEU A 106 0.12 1.76 -5.86
CA LEU A 106 -0.59 0.54 -5.46
C LEU A 106 0.12 -0.70 -6.01
N ALA A 107 0.01 -1.81 -5.28
CA ALA A 107 0.54 -3.12 -5.66
C ALA A 107 2.05 -3.16 -6.04
N PRO A 108 2.97 -2.64 -5.20
CA PRO A 108 4.39 -2.69 -5.50
C PRO A 108 4.93 -4.14 -5.53
N GLU A 109 5.60 -4.49 -6.63
CA GLU A 109 6.28 -5.77 -6.78
C GLU A 109 7.73 -5.72 -6.27
N ARG A 110 8.21 -6.84 -5.72
CA ARG A 110 9.62 -7.02 -5.37
C ARG A 110 10.34 -7.56 -6.61
N SER A 111 11.15 -6.73 -7.25
CA SER A 111 11.99 -7.14 -8.39
C SER A 111 13.46 -6.91 -8.07
N CYS A 112 14.32 -7.86 -8.44
CA CYS A 112 15.77 -7.66 -8.48
C CYS A 112 16.16 -7.20 -9.89
N LEU A 113 17.18 -6.33 -10.00
CA LEU A 113 17.64 -5.72 -11.26
C LEU A 113 18.20 -6.71 -12.32
N GLY A 114 18.09 -8.02 -12.11
CA GLY A 114 18.43 -9.07 -13.09
C GLY A 114 17.25 -9.97 -13.51
N ASP A 115 16.08 -9.79 -12.90
CA ASP A 115 14.87 -10.58 -13.16
C ASP A 115 13.84 -9.79 -14.00
N ILE A 116 14.24 -8.61 -14.51
CA ILE A 116 13.41 -7.79 -15.39
C ILE A 116 13.56 -8.40 -16.78
N ASP A 117 12.63 -9.26 -17.16
CA ASP A 117 12.40 -9.54 -18.57
C ASP A 117 12.14 -8.20 -19.26
N ASP A 118 12.83 -7.96 -20.37
CA ASP A 118 12.85 -6.72 -21.14
C ASP A 118 11.42 -6.42 -21.65
N VAL A 119 10.58 -5.77 -20.83
CA VAL A 119 9.23 -5.36 -21.22
C VAL A 119 9.32 -3.97 -21.85
N GLY A 120 9.48 -3.97 -23.18
CA GLY A 120 9.33 -2.80 -24.03
C GLY A 120 7.88 -2.44 -24.34
#